data_AF-A0A3L8PQ61-F1
#
_entry.id   AF-A0A3L8PQ61-F1
#
_cell.length_a   1.000
_cell.length_b   1.000
_cell.length_c   1.000
_cell.angle_alpha   90.00
_cell.angle_beta   90.00
_cell.angle_gamma   90.00
#
_symmetry.space_group_name_H-M   'P 1'
#
loop_
_entity.id
_entity.type
_entity.pdbx_description
1 polymer ?
#
loop_
_entity_poly.entity_id
_entity_poly.type
_entity_poly.pdbx_seq_one_letter_code
_entity_poly.pdbx_strand_id
1 'polypeptide(L)'
;MMLVAVALAAAAGFVAVPTSAGARWRAVKRSSSRSKEFPLPLAAGLFSPLLGLALGGMWGLVLGGLVAPFVARGIRRLEPAARRRERRLAAEQLPLAVDLTAAAVAGGVPVHRALSLVADAMAPPIGPQLAAVARRLLIAGDLGVDEVVGDDPLAPLVRALQRAATSGVPIVAVLEDTARELHRDRRATRRDAARRVGVRTAAPLGVCFLPAFFLVGIVPALIGAFTGISW
;
A
#
# COMPACT_ATOMS: atom_id res chain seq x y z
N MET A 1 -23.23 -22.03 -29.45
CA MET A 1 -23.71 -20.81 -28.75
C MET A 1 -23.83 -20.98 -27.23
N MET A 2 -24.26 -22.14 -26.71
CA MET A 2 -24.37 -22.38 -25.25
C MET A 2 -23.02 -22.31 -24.49
N LEU A 3 -21.93 -22.78 -25.10
CA LEU A 3 -20.58 -22.74 -24.48
C LEU A 3 -20.03 -21.32 -24.32
N VAL A 4 -20.34 -20.41 -25.25
CA VAL A 4 -19.93 -19.01 -25.18
C VAL A 4 -20.73 -18.25 -24.11
N ALA A 5 -22.02 -18.59 -23.97
CA ALA A 5 -22.89 -18.02 -22.93
C ALA A 5 -22.47 -18.46 -21.50
N VAL A 6 -22.06 -19.72 -21.34
CA VAL A 6 -21.56 -20.23 -20.05
C VAL A 6 -20.19 -19.62 -19.71
N ALA A 7 -19.31 -19.44 -20.70
CA ALA A 7 -18.02 -18.78 -20.50
C ALA A 7 -18.17 -17.29 -20.11
N LEU A 8 -19.11 -16.57 -20.72
CA LEU A 8 -19.42 -15.18 -20.38
C LEU A 8 -20.11 -15.05 -19.01
N ALA A 9 -20.99 -15.99 -18.64
CA ALA A 9 -21.61 -16.01 -17.31
C ALA A 9 -20.61 -16.32 -16.19
N ALA A 10 -19.64 -17.20 -16.44
CA ALA A 10 -18.55 -17.50 -15.51
C ALA A 10 -17.59 -16.30 -15.35
N ALA A 11 -17.26 -15.60 -16.44
CA ALA A 11 -16.45 -14.39 -16.39
C ALA A 11 -17.17 -13.24 -15.67
N ALA A 12 -18.47 -13.09 -15.87
CA ALA A 12 -19.30 -12.10 -15.18
C ALA A 12 -19.42 -12.41 -13.67
N GLY A 13 -19.57 -13.69 -13.30
CA GLY A 13 -19.56 -14.12 -11.89
C GLY A 13 -18.21 -13.86 -11.21
N PHE A 14 -17.10 -14.03 -11.92
CA PHE A 14 -15.75 -13.82 -11.38
C PHE A 14 -15.42 -12.33 -11.16
N VAL A 15 -15.97 -11.44 -11.97
CA VAL A 15 -15.84 -9.98 -11.80
C VAL A 15 -16.84 -9.44 -10.76
N ALA A 16 -17.97 -10.14 -10.54
CA ALA A 16 -19.05 -9.72 -9.66
C ALA A 16 -19.02 -10.33 -8.25
N VAL A 17 -17.99 -11.08 -7.85
CA VAL A 17 -17.76 -11.43 -6.44
C VAL A 17 -16.75 -10.43 -5.84
N PRO A 18 -17.20 -9.27 -5.33
CA PRO A 18 -16.39 -8.48 -4.42
C PRO A 18 -16.29 -9.28 -3.13
N THR A 19 -15.18 -9.98 -2.92
CA THR A 19 -14.90 -10.62 -1.63
C THR A 19 -14.75 -9.52 -0.58
N SER A 20 -15.84 -9.32 0.17
CA SER A 20 -16.02 -8.27 1.16
C SER A 20 -14.96 -8.38 2.27
N ALA A 21 -13.97 -7.49 2.20
CA ALA A 21 -12.88 -7.34 3.16
C ALA A 21 -13.34 -7.03 4.60
N GLY A 22 -14.61 -6.65 4.80
CA GLY A 22 -15.16 -6.22 6.09
C GLY A 22 -15.45 -7.34 7.10
N ALA A 23 -15.74 -8.57 6.66
CA ALA A 23 -16.08 -9.67 7.56
C ALA A 23 -14.85 -10.25 8.28
N ARG A 24 -13.69 -10.31 7.58
CA ARG A 24 -12.43 -10.81 8.14
C ARG A 24 -11.83 -9.87 9.19
N TRP A 25 -12.07 -8.57 9.08
CA TRP A 25 -11.53 -7.56 10.00
C TRP A 25 -12.11 -7.65 11.42
N ARG A 26 -13.38 -8.08 11.57
CA ARG A 26 -14.00 -8.23 12.90
C ARG A 26 -13.59 -9.50 13.63
N ALA A 27 -13.25 -10.57 12.92
CA ALA A 27 -12.75 -11.81 13.52
C ALA A 27 -11.31 -11.69 14.05
N VAL A 28 -10.45 -10.93 13.37
CA VAL A 28 -9.04 -10.75 13.77
C VAL A 28 -8.89 -9.83 14.99
N LYS A 29 -9.79 -8.85 15.17
CA LYS A 29 -9.68 -7.87 16.27
C LYS A 29 -10.02 -8.45 17.66
N ARG A 30 -10.53 -9.69 17.74
CA ARG A 30 -10.93 -10.33 19.00
C ARG A 30 -9.91 -11.33 19.57
N SER A 31 -8.82 -11.61 18.84
CA SER A 31 -7.81 -12.60 19.23
C SER A 31 -6.45 -11.96 19.57
N SER A 32 -6.44 -10.87 20.35
CA SER A 32 -5.21 -10.31 20.92
C SER A 32 -4.99 -10.80 22.36
N SER A 33 -5.12 -12.10 22.58
CA SER A 33 -4.57 -12.74 23.77
C SER A 33 -3.89 -14.04 23.36
N ARG A 34 -2.59 -13.92 23.14
CA ARG A 34 -1.58 -14.89 23.57
C ARG A 34 -1.87 -16.36 23.23
N SER A 35 -1.46 -16.81 22.04
CA SER A 35 -0.94 -18.19 21.90
C SER A 35 -0.31 -18.46 20.52
N LYS A 36 0.96 -18.85 20.57
CA LYS A 36 1.75 -19.70 19.67
C LYS A 36 1.50 -19.57 18.16
N GLU A 37 2.54 -19.04 17.52
CA GLU A 37 2.83 -19.13 16.10
C GLU A 37 2.66 -20.58 15.61
N PHE A 38 1.54 -20.84 14.92
CA PHE A 38 1.43 -21.97 14.01
C PHE A 38 1.37 -21.42 12.59
N PRO A 39 2.15 -21.96 11.65
CA PRO A 39 2.22 -21.43 10.29
C PRO A 39 0.90 -21.69 9.54
N LEU A 40 0.02 -20.69 9.59
CA LEU A 40 -1.18 -20.55 8.76
C LEU A 40 -0.99 -20.76 7.23
N PRO A 41 0.19 -20.58 6.58
CA PRO A 41 0.33 -20.93 5.16
C PRO A 41 0.26 -22.44 4.87
N LEU A 42 0.42 -23.32 5.85
CA LEU A 42 0.37 -24.78 5.68
C LEU A 42 -1.07 -25.30 5.71
N ALA A 43 -1.94 -24.72 6.55
CA ALA A 43 -3.35 -25.09 6.61
C ALA A 43 -4.12 -24.65 5.35
N ALA A 44 -3.80 -23.48 4.78
CA ALA A 44 -4.45 -23.00 3.55
C ALA A 44 -4.08 -23.83 2.30
N GLY A 45 -2.91 -24.49 2.30
CA GLY A 45 -2.50 -25.38 1.22
C GLY A 45 -3.23 -26.73 1.21
N LEU A 46 -3.70 -27.22 2.38
CA LEU A 46 -4.36 -28.52 2.49
C LEU A 46 -5.86 -28.48 2.16
N PHE A 47 -6.54 -27.35 2.37
CA PHE A 47 -7.98 -27.22 2.13
C PHE A 47 -8.35 -27.01 0.64
N SER A 48 -7.43 -26.49 -0.18
CA SER A 48 -7.66 -26.25 -1.60
C SER A 48 -7.83 -27.53 -2.44
N PRO A 49 -7.04 -28.61 -2.27
CA PRO A 49 -7.29 -29.85 -3.02
C PRO A 49 -8.53 -30.61 -2.53
N LEU A 50 -8.85 -30.51 -1.23
CA LEU A 50 -10.02 -31.20 -0.65
C LEU A 50 -11.35 -30.63 -1.17
N LEU A 51 -11.42 -29.30 -1.37
CA LEU A 51 -12.61 -28.64 -1.93
C LEU A 51 -12.71 -28.82 -3.46
N GLY A 52 -11.57 -28.95 -4.15
CA GLY A 52 -11.53 -29.31 -5.57
C GLY A 52 -11.99 -30.75 -5.85
N LEU A 53 -11.79 -31.66 -4.90
CA LEU A 53 -12.27 -33.04 -4.98
C LEU A 53 -13.81 -33.11 -4.98
N ALA A 54 -14.48 -32.20 -4.27
CA ALA A 54 -15.93 -32.20 -4.10
C ALA A 54 -16.71 -31.62 -5.31
N LEU A 55 -16.06 -30.87 -6.20
CA LEU A 55 -16.73 -30.10 -7.27
C LEU A 55 -16.39 -30.54 -8.71
N GLY A 56 -15.41 -31.42 -8.95
CA GLY A 56 -14.97 -31.70 -10.33
C GLY A 56 -14.22 -33.02 -10.62
N GLY A 57 -14.22 -34.00 -9.71
CA GLY A 57 -13.54 -35.28 -9.94
C GLY A 57 -12.02 -35.14 -10.15
N MET A 58 -11.42 -36.04 -10.94
CA MET A 58 -9.96 -36.12 -11.15
C MET A 58 -9.33 -34.84 -11.73
N TRP A 59 -10.10 -34.06 -12.51
CA TRP A 59 -9.63 -32.80 -13.09
C TRP A 59 -9.44 -31.69 -12.04
N GLY A 60 -10.15 -31.74 -10.92
CA GLY A 60 -9.98 -30.81 -9.80
C GLY A 60 -8.64 -30.95 -9.09
N LEU A 61 -8.10 -32.18 -9.01
CA LEU A 61 -6.78 -32.44 -8.42
C LEU A 61 -5.64 -31.92 -9.31
N VAL A 62 -5.75 -32.10 -10.63
CA VAL A 62 -4.72 -31.67 -11.59
C VAL A 62 -4.66 -30.14 -11.66
N LEU A 63 -5.81 -29.46 -11.78
CA LEU A 63 -5.86 -27.99 -11.79
C LEU A 63 -5.49 -27.40 -10.43
N GLY A 64 -5.97 -27.98 -9.32
CA GLY A 64 -5.62 -27.53 -7.98
C GLY A 64 -4.13 -27.65 -7.67
N GLY A 65 -3.50 -28.77 -8.07
CA GLY A 65 -2.07 -29.00 -7.93
C GLY A 65 -1.20 -28.06 -8.76
N LEU A 66 -1.67 -27.65 -9.95
CA LEU A 66 -0.97 -26.69 -10.82
C LEU A 66 -1.08 -25.24 -10.32
N VAL A 67 -2.26 -24.85 -9.83
CA VAL A 67 -2.52 -23.46 -9.41
C VAL A 67 -2.00 -23.18 -8.00
N ALA A 68 -2.01 -24.17 -7.10
CA ALA A 68 -1.54 -24.02 -5.72
C ALA A 68 -0.11 -23.45 -5.57
N PRO A 69 0.92 -23.93 -6.28
CA PRO A 69 2.27 -23.35 -6.16
C PRO A 69 2.34 -21.93 -6.74
N PHE A 70 1.56 -21.62 -7.77
CA PHE A 70 1.47 -20.27 -8.34
C PHE A 70 0.84 -19.29 -7.37
N VAL A 71 -0.27 -19.69 -6.73
CA VAL A 71 -0.95 -18.90 -5.71
C VAL A 71 -0.10 -18.78 -4.45
N ALA A 72 0.54 -19.85 -3.98
CA ALA A 72 1.45 -19.82 -2.84
C ALA A 72 2.67 -18.93 -3.09
N ARG A 73 3.21 -18.94 -4.32
CA ARG A 73 4.32 -18.06 -4.73
C ARG A 73 3.88 -16.62 -4.89
N GLY A 74 2.65 -16.38 -5.36
CA GLY A 74 2.03 -15.06 -5.40
C GLY A 74 1.77 -14.49 -4.01
N ILE A 75 1.24 -15.31 -3.09
CA ILE A 75 0.99 -14.95 -1.67
C ILE A 75 2.30 -14.71 -0.93
N ARG A 76 3.34 -15.51 -1.17
CA ARG A 76 4.67 -15.29 -0.58
C ARG A 76 5.34 -14.01 -1.07
N ARG A 77 5.02 -13.55 -2.29
CA ARG A 77 5.49 -12.27 -2.84
C ARG A 77 4.65 -11.08 -2.40
N LEU A 78 3.41 -11.31 -1.96
CA LEU A 78 2.57 -10.26 -1.37
C LEU A 78 3.10 -9.97 0.03
N GLU A 79 3.78 -8.83 0.16
CA GLU A 79 4.19 -8.34 1.47
C GLU A 79 2.98 -8.34 2.42
N PRO A 80 3.10 -8.92 3.63
CA PRO A 80 1.98 -9.02 4.56
C PRO A 80 1.33 -7.65 4.73
N ALA A 81 0.01 -7.57 4.60
CA ALA A 81 -0.72 -6.31 4.73
C ALA A 81 -0.40 -5.57 6.04
N ALA A 82 -0.02 -6.30 7.09
CA ALA A 82 0.49 -5.76 8.36
C ALA A 82 1.79 -4.94 8.16
N ARG A 83 2.82 -5.51 7.52
CA ARG A 83 4.09 -4.80 7.26
C ARG A 83 3.89 -3.58 6.38
N ARG A 84 3.03 -3.70 5.36
CA ARG A 84 2.69 -2.56 4.50
C ARG A 84 2.00 -1.44 5.28
N ARG A 85 1.15 -1.78 6.25
CA ARG A 85 0.49 -0.81 7.13
C ARG A 85 1.49 -0.17 8.09
N GLU A 86 2.38 -0.95 8.70
CA GLU A 86 3.45 -0.42 9.55
C GLU A 86 4.37 0.54 8.80
N ARG A 87 4.83 0.18 7.60
CA ARG A 87 5.65 1.06 6.76
C ARG A 87 4.94 2.38 6.43
N ARG A 88 3.64 2.33 6.12
CA ARG A 88 2.82 3.53 5.88
C ARG A 88 2.74 4.41 7.12
N LEU A 89 2.47 3.82 8.29
CA LEU A 89 2.43 4.56 9.56
C LEU A 89 3.79 5.17 9.90
N ALA A 90 4.89 4.45 9.68
CA ALA A 90 6.24 4.98 9.84
C ALA A 90 6.49 6.18 8.91
N ALA A 91 6.15 6.07 7.62
CA ALA A 91 6.26 7.19 6.68
C ALA A 91 5.38 8.40 7.09
N GLU A 92 4.20 8.15 7.68
CA GLU A 92 3.30 9.15 8.27
C GLU A 92 3.77 9.73 9.61
N GLN A 93 4.75 9.11 10.28
CA GLN A 93 5.40 9.65 11.48
C GLN A 93 6.74 10.34 11.16
N LEU A 94 7.40 9.98 10.05
CA LEU A 94 8.76 10.41 9.71
C LEU A 94 9.00 11.94 9.78
N PRO A 95 8.33 12.81 9.00
CA PRO A 95 8.47 14.27 9.17
C PRO A 95 8.40 14.81 10.58
N LEU A 96 7.48 14.29 11.40
CA LEU A 96 7.40 14.75 12.78
C LEU A 96 8.66 14.35 13.55
N ALA A 97 9.15 13.13 13.35
CA ALA A 97 10.42 12.70 13.94
C ALA A 97 11.59 13.56 13.45
N VAL A 98 11.67 13.87 12.15
CA VAL A 98 12.73 14.75 11.60
C VAL A 98 12.63 16.16 12.20
N ASP A 99 11.45 16.76 12.27
CA ASP A 99 11.22 18.08 12.89
C ASP A 99 11.68 18.10 14.35
N LEU A 100 11.31 17.07 15.13
CA LEU A 100 11.71 16.96 16.54
C LEU A 100 13.24 16.78 16.68
N THR A 101 13.85 15.99 15.80
CA THR A 101 15.32 15.84 15.80
C THR A 101 16.01 17.15 15.43
N ALA A 102 15.52 17.87 14.43
CA ALA A 102 16.05 19.16 14.01
C ALA A 102 15.95 20.18 15.16
N ALA A 103 14.79 20.25 15.81
CA ALA A 103 14.56 21.14 16.95
C ALA A 103 15.47 20.81 18.16
N ALA A 104 15.64 19.53 18.48
CA ALA A 104 16.53 19.10 19.56
C ALA A 104 17.99 19.46 19.25
N VAL A 105 18.46 19.22 18.01
CA VAL A 105 19.83 19.53 17.60
C VAL A 105 20.05 21.06 17.53
N ALA A 106 19.08 21.83 17.06
CA ALA A 106 19.12 23.29 17.10
C ALA A 106 19.20 23.83 18.53
N GLY A 107 18.60 23.13 19.50
CA GLY A 107 18.74 23.39 20.94
C GLY A 107 20.09 22.98 21.55
N GLY A 108 21.05 22.52 20.75
CA GLY A 108 22.39 22.12 21.19
C GLY A 108 22.51 20.66 21.64
N VAL A 109 21.46 19.84 21.47
CA VAL A 109 21.53 18.42 21.81
C VAL A 109 22.34 17.66 20.76
N PRO A 110 23.32 16.82 21.15
CA PRO A 110 24.04 15.98 20.20
C PRO A 110 23.09 15.05 19.41
N VAL A 111 23.37 14.85 18.12
CA VAL A 111 22.49 14.11 17.18
C VAL A 111 22.09 12.73 17.67
N HIS A 112 23.03 11.93 18.19
CA HIS A 112 22.74 10.58 18.71
C HIS A 112 21.75 10.63 19.89
N ARG A 113 21.86 11.64 20.76
CA ARG A 113 20.98 11.85 21.92
C ARG A 113 19.65 12.44 21.51
N ALA A 114 19.62 13.32 20.51
CA ALA A 114 18.38 13.80 19.91
C ALA A 114 17.57 12.64 19.30
N LEU A 115 18.21 11.75 18.55
CA LEU A 115 17.57 10.56 17.98
C LEU A 115 17.03 9.62 19.06
N SER A 116 17.77 9.38 20.15
CA SER A 116 17.26 8.55 21.25
C SER A 116 16.07 9.20 21.97
N LEU A 117 16.12 10.50 22.25
CA LEU A 117 15.02 11.23 22.88
C LEU A 117 13.75 11.20 22.01
N VAL A 118 13.89 11.39 20.71
CA VAL A 118 12.76 11.32 19.77
C VAL A 118 12.27 9.89 19.61
N ALA A 119 13.15 8.89 19.64
CA ALA A 119 12.75 7.48 19.64
C ALA A 119 11.88 7.13 20.85
N ASP A 120 12.20 7.64 22.04
CA ASP A 120 11.43 7.42 23.26
C ASP A 120 10.09 8.18 23.25
N ALA A 121 10.05 9.37 22.63
CA ALA A 121 8.85 10.17 22.51
C ALA A 121 7.85 9.67 21.44
N MET A 122 8.33 8.92 20.44
CA MET A 122 7.51 8.47 19.30
C MET A 122 6.91 7.09 19.53
N ALA A 123 5.61 6.97 19.23
CA ALA A 123 4.92 5.69 19.26
C ALA A 123 5.47 4.71 18.19
N PRO A 124 5.30 3.39 18.38
CA PRO A 124 5.56 2.42 17.32
C PRO A 124 4.74 2.75 16.06
N PRO A 125 5.26 2.46 14.85
CA PRO A 125 6.45 1.67 14.57
C PRO A 125 7.78 2.45 14.52
N ILE A 126 7.78 3.79 14.46
CA ILE A 126 9.01 4.54 14.16
C ILE A 126 9.98 4.66 15.34
N GLY A 127 9.47 4.74 16.58
CA GLY A 127 10.30 4.89 17.78
C GLY A 127 11.40 3.81 17.90
N PRO A 128 11.06 2.50 17.86
CA PRO A 128 12.06 1.43 17.91
C PRO A 128 13.08 1.46 16.76
N GLN A 129 12.65 1.89 15.58
CA GLN A 129 13.51 1.98 14.40
C GLN A 129 14.52 3.14 14.54
N LEU A 130 14.06 4.31 15.01
CA LEU A 130 14.92 5.44 15.37
C LEU A 130 15.90 5.07 16.49
N ALA A 131 15.46 4.31 17.50
CA ALA A 131 16.34 3.83 18.56
C ALA A 131 17.46 2.94 17.99
N ALA A 132 17.16 2.12 16.97
CA ALA A 132 18.17 1.31 16.29
C ALA A 132 19.19 2.18 15.54
N VAL A 133 18.73 3.24 14.85
CA VAL A 133 19.62 4.20 14.19
C VAL A 133 20.48 4.96 15.21
N ALA A 134 19.90 5.41 16.31
CA ALA A 134 20.62 6.10 17.39
C ALA A 134 21.73 5.21 17.99
N ARG A 135 21.42 3.93 18.25
CA ARG A 135 22.40 2.94 18.73
C ARG A 135 23.51 2.69 17.73
N ARG A 136 23.18 2.54 16.44
CA ARG A 136 24.18 2.36 15.37
C ARG A 136 25.13 3.53 15.30
N LEU A 137 24.60 4.75 15.30
CA LEU A 137 25.40 5.98 15.28
C LEU A 137 26.33 6.07 16.51
N LEU A 138 25.86 5.67 17.69
CA LEU A 138 26.65 5.70 18.92
C LEU A 138 27.78 4.65 18.93
N ILE A 139 27.51 3.45 18.41
CA ILE A 139 28.45 2.31 18.50
C ILE A 139 29.43 2.29 17.31
N ALA A 140 28.93 2.50 16.10
CA ALA A 140 29.71 2.33 14.88
C ALA A 140 30.24 3.66 14.32
N GLY A 141 29.68 4.81 14.72
CA GLY A 141 29.96 6.11 14.09
C GLY A 141 29.48 6.21 12.64
N ASP A 142 28.93 5.12 12.08
CA ASP A 142 28.37 5.02 10.75
C ASP A 142 26.90 4.62 10.83
N LEU A 143 26.11 5.17 9.91
CA LEU A 143 24.68 4.95 9.85
C LEU A 143 24.30 3.73 9.01
N GLY A 144 25.26 3.11 8.30
CA GLY A 144 25.05 1.92 7.49
C GLY A 144 24.05 2.18 6.36
N VAL A 145 24.27 3.25 5.58
CA VAL A 145 23.38 3.66 4.48
C VAL A 145 23.15 2.53 3.48
N ASP A 146 24.15 1.65 3.31
CA ASP A 146 24.09 0.48 2.43
C ASP A 146 23.11 -0.60 2.92
N GLU A 147 22.84 -0.68 4.22
CA GLU A 147 21.83 -1.58 4.77
C GLU A 147 20.41 -1.00 4.68
N VAL A 148 20.29 0.33 4.56
CA VAL A 148 19.00 1.00 4.45
C VAL A 148 18.50 0.91 3.00
N VAL A 149 17.82 -0.21 2.73
CA VAL A 149 17.17 -0.49 1.44
C VAL A 149 16.22 0.65 1.08
N GLY A 150 16.13 1.02 -0.20
CA GLY A 150 15.42 2.21 -0.68
C GLY A 150 13.95 2.36 -0.26
N ASP A 151 13.27 1.27 0.12
CA ASP A 151 11.89 1.29 0.62
C ASP A 151 11.77 1.43 2.15
N ASP A 152 12.87 1.62 2.88
CA ASP A 152 12.84 1.89 4.31
C ASP A 152 12.34 3.32 4.57
N PRO A 153 11.29 3.51 5.41
CA PRO A 153 10.81 4.84 5.78
C PRO A 153 11.90 5.75 6.38
N LEU A 154 12.95 5.22 7.01
CA LEU A 154 14.03 6.02 7.60
C LEU A 154 15.12 6.42 6.61
N ALA A 155 15.11 5.90 5.37
CA ALA A 155 16.13 6.17 4.36
C ALA A 155 16.41 7.67 4.13
N PRO A 156 15.41 8.57 4.06
CA PRO A 156 15.67 10.01 3.87
C PRO A 156 16.46 10.61 5.03
N LEU A 157 16.11 10.26 6.27
CA LEU A 157 16.78 10.75 7.47
C LEU A 157 18.23 10.23 7.56
N VAL A 158 18.42 8.92 7.36
CA VAL A 158 19.75 8.30 7.40
C VAL A 158 20.66 8.90 6.33
N ARG A 159 20.16 9.09 5.09
CA ARG A 159 20.91 9.73 4.02
C ARG A 159 21.23 11.19 4.32
N ALA A 160 20.30 11.93 4.92
CA ALA A 160 20.51 13.32 5.33
C ALA A 160 21.62 13.45 6.38
N LEU A 161 21.57 12.60 7.41
CA LEU A 161 22.58 12.55 8.47
C LEU A 161 23.96 12.14 7.93
N GLN A 162 24.02 11.11 7.08
CA GLN A 162 25.28 10.70 6.46
C GLN A 162 25.85 11.81 5.57
N ARG A 163 24.99 12.48 4.78
CA ARG A 163 25.41 13.59 3.93
C ARG A 163 25.97 14.74 4.77
N ALA A 164 25.32 15.09 5.88
CA ALA A 164 25.84 16.12 6.79
C ALA A 164 27.18 15.70 7.40
N ALA A 165 27.34 14.42 7.77
CA ALA A 165 28.59 13.88 8.31
C ALA A 165 29.75 13.89 7.29
N THR A 166 29.49 13.54 6.03
CA THR A 166 30.55 13.46 4.99
C THR A 166 30.90 14.81 4.38
N SER A 167 29.93 15.73 4.27
CA SER A 167 30.14 17.05 3.64
C SER A 167 30.45 18.17 4.63
N GLY A 168 30.32 17.93 5.94
CA GLY A 168 30.54 18.93 6.99
C GLY A 168 29.52 20.08 7.00
N VAL A 169 28.45 19.98 6.20
CA VAL A 169 27.38 20.99 6.14
C VAL A 169 26.63 21.04 7.47
N PRO A 170 26.16 22.23 7.92
CA PRO A 170 25.40 22.35 9.16
C PRO A 170 24.21 21.39 9.19
N ILE A 171 24.26 20.42 10.12
CA ILE A 171 23.29 19.33 10.19
C ILE A 171 21.86 19.82 10.43
N VAL A 172 21.68 20.92 11.15
CA VAL A 172 20.36 21.52 11.39
C VAL A 172 19.72 21.95 10.06
N ALA A 173 20.47 22.62 9.17
CA ALA A 173 19.97 23.04 7.87
C ALA A 173 19.59 21.84 6.99
N VAL A 174 20.43 20.79 6.99
CA VAL A 174 20.17 19.55 6.24
C VAL A 174 18.91 18.84 6.76
N LEU A 175 18.71 18.78 8.08
CA LEU A 175 17.52 18.18 8.69
C LEU A 175 16.26 19.01 8.40
N GLU A 176 16.33 20.34 8.48
CA GLU A 176 15.22 21.23 8.13
C GLU A 176 14.80 21.09 6.66
N ASP A 177 15.77 21.05 5.74
CA ASP A 177 15.48 20.84 4.33
C ASP A 177 14.87 19.46 4.07
N THR A 178 15.37 18.43 4.75
CA THR A 178 14.80 17.09 4.68
C THR A 178 13.37 17.06 5.21
N ALA A 179 13.09 17.74 6.33
CA ALA A 179 11.73 17.87 6.86
C ALA A 179 10.80 18.60 5.89
N ARG A 180 11.25 19.72 5.31
CA ARG A 180 10.50 20.48 4.30
C ARG A 180 10.14 19.59 3.10
N GLU A 181 11.09 18.81 2.60
CA GLU A 181 10.86 17.93 1.47
C GLU A 181 9.82 16.85 1.78
N LEU A 182 9.96 16.20 2.93
CA LEU A 182 9.00 15.18 3.34
C LEU A 182 7.59 15.77 3.60
N HIS A 183 7.49 17.02 4.06
CA HIS A 183 6.20 17.74 4.15
C HIS A 183 5.63 18.06 2.77
N ARG A 184 6.46 18.43 1.78
CA ARG A 184 6.01 18.64 0.39
C ARG A 184 5.45 17.35 -0.19
N ASP A 185 6.14 16.22 -0.01
CA ASP A 185 5.70 14.89 -0.46
C ASP A 185 4.37 14.48 0.18
N ARG A 186 4.22 14.68 1.49
CA ARG A 186 2.95 14.44 2.18
C ARG A 186 1.81 15.31 1.66
N ARG A 187 2.09 16.56 1.32
CA ARG A 187 1.07 17.45 0.74
C ARG A 187 0.75 17.04 -0.71
N ALA A 188 1.74 16.63 -1.50
CA ALA A 188 1.55 16.15 -2.86
C ALA A 188 0.67 14.89 -2.89
N THR A 189 0.98 13.89 -2.07
CA THR A 189 0.19 12.66 -1.96
C THR A 189 -1.27 12.91 -1.53
N ARG A 190 -1.50 13.84 -0.61
CA ARG A 190 -2.86 14.28 -0.22
C ARG A 190 -3.60 14.97 -1.36
N ARG A 191 -2.92 15.82 -2.14
CA ARG A 191 -3.52 16.49 -3.31
C ARG A 191 -3.88 15.48 -4.40
N ASP A 192 -3.03 14.50 -4.65
CA ASP A 192 -3.30 13.44 -5.62
C ASP A 192 -4.47 12.57 -5.18
N ALA A 193 -4.57 12.26 -3.88
CA ALA A 193 -5.73 11.57 -3.33
C ALA A 193 -7.03 12.36 -3.56
N ALA A 194 -7.01 13.67 -3.32
CA ALA A 194 -8.16 14.55 -3.58
C ALA A 194 -8.53 14.61 -5.08
N ARG A 195 -7.55 14.73 -5.99
CA ARG A 195 -7.77 14.72 -7.45
C ARG A 195 -8.43 13.43 -7.93
N ARG A 196 -8.00 12.28 -7.37
CA ARG A 196 -8.58 10.98 -7.72
C ARG A 196 -10.05 10.88 -7.36
N VAL A 197 -10.52 11.59 -6.33
CA VAL A 197 -11.95 11.64 -6.01
C VAL A 197 -12.73 12.29 -7.15
N GLY A 198 -12.28 13.45 -7.64
CA GLY A 198 -12.94 14.16 -8.75
C GLY A 198 -12.99 13.34 -10.05
N VAL A 199 -11.91 12.64 -10.39
CA VAL A 199 -11.91 11.77 -11.58
C VAL A 199 -12.86 10.59 -11.40
N ARG A 200 -12.89 9.99 -10.21
CA ARG A 200 -13.72 8.82 -9.92
C ARG A 200 -15.21 9.16 -9.81
N THR A 201 -15.57 10.42 -9.53
CA THR A 201 -16.96 10.90 -9.57
C THR A 201 -17.37 11.35 -10.96
N ALA A 202 -16.49 11.94 -11.76
CA ALA A 202 -16.78 12.33 -13.14
C ALA A 202 -16.96 11.12 -14.08
N ALA A 203 -16.18 10.05 -13.87
CA ALA A 203 -16.24 8.83 -14.69
C ALA A 203 -17.66 8.19 -14.77
N PRO A 204 -18.38 7.92 -13.66
CA PRO A 204 -19.73 7.35 -13.72
C PRO A 204 -20.75 8.31 -14.33
N LEU A 205 -20.59 9.63 -14.13
CA LEU A 205 -21.46 10.62 -14.77
C LEU A 205 -21.31 10.60 -16.29
N GLY A 206 -20.08 10.55 -16.81
CA GLY A 206 -19.81 10.42 -18.25
C GLY A 206 -20.41 9.14 -18.85
N VAL A 207 -20.27 8.01 -18.15
CA VAL A 207 -20.86 6.73 -18.57
C VAL A 207 -22.40 6.77 -18.55
N CYS A 208 -23.01 7.54 -17.65
CA CYS A 208 -24.47 7.69 -17.58
C CYS A 208 -25.01 8.68 -18.63
N PHE A 209 -24.25 9.72 -18.98
CA PHE A 209 -24.64 10.70 -20.01
C PHE A 209 -24.56 10.15 -21.43
N LEU A 210 -23.60 9.26 -21.72
CA LEU A 210 -23.41 8.68 -23.04
C LEU A 210 -24.67 7.98 -23.60
N PRO A 211 -25.34 7.04 -22.89
CA PRO A 211 -26.56 6.40 -23.38
C PRO A 211 -27.74 7.37 -23.49
N ALA A 212 -27.86 8.33 -22.56
CA ALA A 212 -28.93 9.33 -22.60
C ALA A 212 -28.79 10.26 -23.82
N PHE A 213 -27.58 10.74 -24.12
CA PHE A 213 -27.32 11.55 -25.31
C PHE A 213 -27.59 10.77 -26.61
N PHE A 214 -27.24 9.48 -26.64
CA PHE A 214 -27.51 8.64 -27.80
C PHE A 214 -29.02 8.49 -28.06
N LEU A 215 -29.79 8.17 -27.03
CA LEU A 215 -31.24 7.99 -27.11
C LEU A 215 -31.99 9.29 -27.45
N VAL A 216 -31.57 10.42 -26.89
CA VAL A 216 -32.28 11.71 -27.04
C VAL A 216 -31.80 12.51 -28.26
N GLY A 217 -30.50 12.48 -28.57
CA GLY A 217 -29.92 13.29 -29.65
C GLY A 217 -29.77 12.53 -30.97
N ILE A 218 -29.11 11.38 -30.94
CA ILE A 218 -28.67 10.68 -32.16
C ILE A 218 -29.81 9.90 -32.80
N VAL A 219 -30.56 9.12 -32.01
CA VAL A 219 -31.64 8.26 -32.53
C VAL A 219 -32.70 9.05 -33.29
N PRO A 220 -33.25 10.18 -32.78
CA PRO A 220 -34.27 10.93 -33.51
C PRO A 220 -33.72 11.59 -34.78
N ALA A 221 -32.47 12.08 -34.75
CA ALA A 221 -31.82 12.68 -35.90
C ALA A 221 -31.61 11.66 -37.04
N LEU A 222 -31.22 10.43 -36.71
CA LEU A 222 -31.10 9.35 -37.68
C LEU A 222 -32.46 8.99 -38.29
N ILE A 223 -33.50 8.86 -37.47
CA ILE A 223 -34.86 8.57 -37.96
C ILE A 223 -35.35 9.67 -38.91
N GLY A 224 -35.13 10.94 -38.57
CA GLY A 224 -35.46 12.07 -39.43
C GLY A 224 -34.70 12.07 -40.76
N ALA A 225 -33.40 11.75 -40.72
CA ALA A 225 -32.58 11.67 -41.94
C ALA A 225 -33.03 10.53 -42.88
N PHE A 226 -33.36 9.35 -42.34
CA PHE A 226 -33.80 8.22 -43.16
C PHE A 226 -35.20 8.42 -43.74
N THR A 227 -36.12 9.02 -42.99
CA THR A 227 -37.48 9.31 -43.47
C THR A 227 -37.53 10.42 -44.53
N GLY A 228 -36.56 11.34 -44.52
CA GLY A 228 -36.45 12.39 -45.54
C GLY A 228 -35.84 11.92 -46.87
N ILE A 229 -35.20 10.74 -46.91
CA ILE A 229 -34.51 10.20 -48.09
C ILE A 229 -35.35 9.16 -48.83
N SER A 230 -36.39 8.59 -48.19
CA SER A 230 -37.35 7.73 -48.88
C SER A 230 -38.30 8.56 -49.76
N TRP A 231 -37.82 8.88 -50.96
CA TRP A 231 -38.62 9.19 -52.15
C TRP A 231 -39.21 7.90 -52.75
#